data_AF-A0A433E445-F1
#
_entry.id   AF-A0A433E445-F1
#
_cell.length_a   1.000
_cell.length_b   1.000
_cell.length_c   1.000
_cell.angle_alpha   90.00
_cell.angle_beta   90.00
_cell.angle_gamma   90.00
#
_symmetry.space_group_name_H-M   'P 1'
#
loop_
_entity.id
_entity.type
_entity.pdbx_description
1 polymer ?
#
loop_
_entity_poly.entity_id
_entity_poly.type
_entity_poly.pdbx_seq_one_letter_code
_entity_poly.pdbx_strand_id
1 'polypeptide(L)' 'MWLDAGYWVIWLIAAGHTPASAEHWAAEIPSWHTAPAEGITAFAAANANVWAEISNADPAPWTMRLTAASEAWRTHRMIR' A
#
# COMPACT_ATOMS: atom_id res chain seq x y z
N MET A 1 5.43 0.50 14.46
CA MET A 1 6.46 1.11 13.58
C MET A 1 5.74 1.74 12.39
N TRP A 2 6.38 2.55 11.54
CA TRP A 2 5.65 3.16 10.41
C TRP A 2 5.17 2.16 9.35
N LEU A 3 5.81 0.99 9.25
CA LEU A 3 5.45 -0.09 8.32
C LEU A 3 4.02 -0.62 8.54
N ASP A 4 3.54 -0.65 9.79
CA ASP A 4 2.18 -1.11 10.12
C ASP A 4 1.11 -0.21 9.48
N ALA A 5 1.33 1.12 9.56
CA ALA A 5 0.47 2.10 8.90
C ALA A 5 0.56 1.97 7.36
N GLY A 6 1.73 1.61 6.83
CA GLY A 6 1.91 1.33 5.40
C GLY A 6 1.11 0.12 4.91
N TYR A 7 1.09 -0.98 5.69
CA TYR A 7 0.21 -2.11 5.39
C TYR A 7 -1.26 -1.71 5.45
N TRP A 8 -1.62 -0.86 6.41
CA TRP A 8 -3.00 -0.38 6.53
C TRP A 8 -3.45 0.44 5.32
N VAL A 9 -2.56 1.24 4.69
CA VAL A 9 -2.86 1.94 3.43
C VAL A 9 -3.36 0.96 2.35
N ILE A 10 -2.68 -0.17 2.16
CA ILE A 10 -3.07 -1.18 1.16
C ILE A 10 -4.46 -1.73 1.47
N TRP A 11 -4.74 -2.03 2.73
CA TRP A 11 -6.05 -2.54 3.15
C TRP A 11 -7.18 -1.52 3.00
N LEU A 12 -6.91 -0.24 3.28
CA LEU A 12 -7.88 0.84 3.05
C LEU A 12 -8.20 0.98 1.56
N ILE A 13 -7.19 0.90 0.70
CA ILE A 13 -7.41 0.95 -0.76
C ILE A 13 -8.20 -0.28 -1.22
N ALA A 14 -7.87 -1.47 -0.72
CA ALA A 14 -8.63 -2.69 -1.01
C ALA A 14 -10.08 -2.63 -0.51
N ALA A 15 -10.36 -1.81 0.51
CA ALA A 15 -11.70 -1.52 1.02
C ALA A 15 -12.43 -0.40 0.24
N GLY A 16 -11.79 0.22 -0.76
CA GLY A 16 -12.40 1.21 -1.64
C GLY A 16 -11.91 2.65 -1.47
N HIS A 17 -10.94 2.91 -0.59
CA HIS A 17 -10.34 4.24 -0.48
C HIS A 17 -9.42 4.53 -1.68
N THR A 18 -9.27 5.82 -2.02
CA THR A 18 -8.22 6.25 -2.95
C THR A 18 -6.85 6.21 -2.26
N PRO A 19 -5.73 6.07 -3.00
CA PRO A 19 -4.39 6.12 -2.40
C PRO A 19 -4.13 7.37 -1.55
N ALA A 20 -4.58 8.54 -2.03
CA ALA A 20 -4.44 9.80 -1.30
C ALA A 20 -5.25 9.81 0.02
N SER A 21 -6.49 9.30 0.00
CA SER A 21 -7.32 9.20 1.22
C SER A 21 -6.73 8.20 2.20
N ALA A 22 -6.19 7.08 1.72
CA ALA A 22 -5.58 6.06 2.57
C ALA A 22 -4.28 6.57 3.23
N GLU A 23 -3.41 7.29 2.50
CA GLU A 23 -2.24 7.94 3.10
C GLU A 23 -2.61 9.02 4.12
N HIS A 24 -3.71 9.74 3.90
CA HIS A 24 -4.19 10.72 4.87
C HIS A 24 -4.56 10.05 6.21
N TRP A 25 -5.23 8.90 6.18
CA TRP A 25 -5.49 8.11 7.39
C TRP A 25 -4.21 7.56 8.04
N ALA A 26 -3.25 7.12 7.24
CA ALA A 26 -1.96 6.69 7.78
C ALA A 26 -1.21 7.85 8.47
N ALA A 27 -1.37 9.07 7.98
CA ALA A 27 -0.79 10.27 8.57
C ALA A 27 -1.41 10.66 9.93
N GLU A 28 -2.54 10.07 10.33
CA GLU A 28 -3.06 10.20 11.70
C GLU A 28 -2.26 9.37 12.72
N ILE A 29 -1.41 8.45 12.24
CA ILE A 29 -0.56 7.61 13.10
C ILE A 29 0.78 8.32 13.33
N PRO A 30 1.17 8.66 14.58
CA PRO A 30 2.37 9.44 14.85
C PRO A 30 3.66 8.85 14.26
N SER A 31 3.78 7.52 14.25
CA SER A 31 4.96 6.87 13.66
C SER A 31 5.07 7.03 12.15
N TRP A 32 3.99 7.30 11.42
CA TRP A 32 4.03 7.52 9.97
C TRP A 32 4.93 8.70 9.60
N HIS A 33 4.94 9.75 10.43
CA HIS A 33 5.76 10.94 10.20
C HIS A 33 7.28 10.70 10.36
N THR A 34 7.69 9.56 10.91
CA THR A 34 9.11 9.19 11.01
C THR A 34 9.60 8.44 9.77
N ALA A 35 8.71 8.07 8.85
CA ALA A 35 9.05 7.35 7.64
C ALA A 35 9.71 8.29 6.60
N PRO A 36 10.89 7.94 6.07
CA PRO A 36 11.43 8.65 4.91
C PRO A 36 10.49 8.51 3.71
N ALA A 37 10.29 9.59 2.96
CA ALA A 37 9.40 9.58 1.80
C ALA A 37 9.79 8.50 0.76
N GLU A 38 11.10 8.36 0.52
CA GLU A 38 11.66 7.29 -0.34
C GLU A 38 11.42 5.90 0.24
N GLY A 39 11.45 5.76 1.57
CA GLY A 39 11.14 4.52 2.27
C GLY A 39 9.69 4.08 2.06
N ILE A 40 8.74 5.01 2.13
CA ILE A 40 7.32 4.74 1.83
C ILE A 40 7.15 4.30 0.37
N THR A 41 7.82 4.99 -0.57
CA THR A 41 7.76 4.65 -2.00
C THR A 41 8.36 3.27 -2.27
N ALA A 42 9.51 2.95 -1.67
CA ALA A 42 10.12 1.62 -1.77
C ALA A 42 9.23 0.53 -1.16
N PHE A 43 8.60 0.80 -0.01
CA PHE A 43 7.67 -0.12 0.63
C PHE A 43 6.43 -0.39 -0.22
N ALA A 44 5.85 0.64 -0.83
CA ALA A 44 4.72 0.50 -1.75
C ALA A 44 5.10 -0.37 -2.98
N ALA A 45 6.27 -0.13 -3.57
CA ALA A 45 6.77 -0.94 -4.69
C ALA A 45 7.03 -2.40 -4.30
N ALA A 46 7.65 -2.63 -3.14
CA ALA A 46 7.89 -3.98 -2.64
C ALA A 46 6.58 -4.76 -2.43
N ASN A 47 5.56 -4.12 -1.84
CA ASN A 47 4.27 -4.76 -1.64
C ASN A 47 3.52 -5.05 -2.95
N ALA A 48 3.62 -4.17 -3.95
CA ALA A 48 3.04 -4.45 -5.27
C ALA A 48 3.64 -5.73 -5.89
N ASN A 49 4.95 -5.92 -5.76
CA ASN A 49 5.63 -7.15 -6.23
C ASN A 49 5.18 -8.38 -5.42
N VAL A 50 5.20 -8.29 -4.09
CA VAL A 50 4.81 -9.41 -3.20
C VAL A 50 3.37 -9.84 -3.46
N TRP A 51 2.43 -8.91 -3.57
CA TRP A 51 1.03 -9.26 -3.83
C TRP A 51 0.81 -9.76 -5.25
N ALA A 52 1.60 -9.33 -6.24
CA ALA A 52 1.58 -9.92 -7.57
C ALA A 52 2.04 -11.38 -7.54
N GLU A 53 3.13 -11.70 -6.83
CA GLU A 53 3.62 -13.07 -6.66
C GLU A 53 2.60 -13.95 -5.94
N ILE A 54 2.03 -13.49 -4.82
CA ILE A 54 1.00 -14.22 -4.06
C ILE A 54 -0.23 -14.48 -4.93
N SER A 55 -0.76 -13.47 -5.59
CA SER A 55 -1.96 -13.64 -6.43
C SER A 55 -1.71 -14.50 -7.67
N ASN A 56 -0.48 -14.54 -8.19
CA ASN A 56 -0.12 -15.43 -9.30
C ASN A 56 -0.02 -16.90 -8.84
N ALA A 57 0.46 -17.14 -7.62
CA ALA A 57 0.56 -18.48 -7.06
C ALA A 57 -0.80 -19.03 -6.60
N ASP A 58 -1.66 -18.19 -6.02
CA ASP A 58 -3.00 -18.53 -5.56
C ASP A 58 -4.01 -17.39 -5.87
N PRO A 59 -4.66 -17.43 -7.04
CA PRO A 59 -5.57 -16.39 -7.48
C PRO A 59 -6.94 -16.53 -6.80
N ALA A 60 -7.02 -16.01 -5.58
CA ALA A 60 -8.27 -15.84 -4.85
C ALA A 60 -8.80 -14.40 -4.99
N PRO A 61 -10.12 -14.15 -4.90
CA PRO A 61 -10.67 -12.80 -5.03
C PRO A 61 -10.06 -11.78 -4.07
N TRP A 62 -9.63 -12.22 -2.87
CA TRP A 62 -9.02 -11.33 -1.89
C TRP A 62 -7.54 -11.01 -2.19
N THR A 63 -6.77 -11.93 -2.79
CA THR A 63 -5.38 -11.68 -3.20
C THR A 63 -5.36 -10.73 -4.40
N MET A 64 -6.23 -10.95 -5.38
CA MET A 64 -6.38 -10.05 -6.54
C MET A 64 -6.72 -8.61 -6.12
N ARG A 65 -7.59 -8.44 -5.10
CA ARG A 65 -7.90 -7.11 -4.56
C ARG A 65 -6.67 -6.44 -3.94
N LEU A 66 -5.85 -7.19 -3.19
CA LEU A 66 -4.64 -6.65 -2.58
C LEU A 66 -3.55 -6.36 -3.60
N THR A 67 -3.45 -7.14 -4.68
CA THR A 67 -2.59 -6.83 -5.83
C THR A 67 -3.00 -5.50 -6.46
N ALA A 68 -4.29 -5.33 -6.78
CA ALA A 68 -4.80 -4.09 -7.36
C ALA A 68 -4.59 -2.88 -6.44
N ALA A 69 -4.84 -3.04 -5.14
CA ALA A 69 -4.64 -1.99 -4.14
C ALA A 69 -3.17 -1.58 -4.00
N SER A 70 -2.27 -2.56 -3.95
CA SER A 70 -0.83 -2.31 -3.84
C SER A 70 -0.29 -1.64 -5.10
N GLU A 71 -0.77 -2.04 -6.28
CA GLU A 71 -0.38 -1.43 -7.56
C GLU A 71 -0.90 0.01 -7.70
N ALA A 72 -2.14 0.26 -7.28
CA ALA A 72 -2.70 1.61 -7.26
C ALA A 72 -1.90 2.54 -6.32
N TRP A 73 -1.49 2.04 -5.16
CA TRP A 73 -0.65 2.82 -4.24
C TRP A 73 0.75 3.08 -4.82
N ARG A 74 1.40 2.05 -5.38
CA ARG A 74 2.70 2.19 -6.06
C ARG A 74 2.65 3.27 -7.14
N THR A 75 1.64 3.22 -8.01
CA THR A 75 1.46 4.19 -9.09
C THR A 75 1.27 5.60 -8.53
N HIS A 76 0.46 5.77 -7.49
CA HIS A 76 0.29 7.06 -6.81
C HIS A 76 1.63 7.63 -6.29
N ARG A 77 2.47 6.80 -5.67
CA ARG A 77 3.79 7.21 -5.16
C ARG A 77 4.79 7.55 -6.25
N MET A 78 4.68 6.94 -7.43
CA MET A 78 5.63 7.14 -8.54
C MET A 78 5.35 8.40 -9.37
N ILE A 79 4.12 8.94 -9.30
CA ILE A 79 3.71 10.15 -10.03
C ILE A 79 3.99 11.43 -9.21
N ARG A 80 4.34 11.30 -7.93
CA ARG A 80 4.46 12.41 -6.97
C ARG A 80 5.89 12.88 -6.77
#